data_AF-A0A3N2RH93-F1
#
_entry.id   AF-A0A3N2RH93-F1
#
_cell.length_a   1.000
_cell.length_b   1.000
_cell.length_c   1.000
_cell.angle_alpha   90.00
_cell.angle_beta   90.00
_cell.angle_gamma   90.00
#
_symmetry.space_group_name_H-M   'P 1'
#
loop_
_entity.id
_entity.type
_entity.pdbx_description
1 polymer ?
#
loop_
_entity_poly.entity_id
_entity_poly.type
_entity_poly.pdbx_seq_one_letter_code
_entity_poly.pdbx_strand_id
1 'polypeptide(L)'
;MTLPSRLPALAAGALCLFLPLLAGATPPPDVQMRKSICSGAYLIDLKLDFTDAGINANVRASADLEPTGFSPPPPLPSYALYVDVAYRANATAPWQDSWQQITDATENGYPAQPVSKFIGGWKGPTCELRGVAIANVGCPDGTWAYETLQQSWPGCGV
;
A
#
# COMPACT_ATOMS: atom_id res chain seq x y z
N MET A 1 28.85 13.98 -76.57
CA MET A 1 29.81 13.06 -75.93
C MET A 1 29.91 13.45 -74.46
N THR A 2 29.63 12.50 -73.54
CA THR A 2 30.10 12.37 -72.13
C THR A 2 29.89 13.55 -71.17
N LEU A 3 29.24 13.48 -70.00
CA LEU A 3 28.95 12.39 -69.04
C LEU A 3 27.60 12.63 -68.32
N PRO A 4 26.89 11.57 -67.88
CA PRO A 4 25.90 11.66 -66.80
C PRO A 4 26.57 11.44 -65.43
N SER A 5 26.46 12.42 -64.54
CA SER A 5 26.89 12.30 -63.15
C SER A 5 25.87 11.49 -62.35
N ARG A 6 26.28 10.36 -61.77
CA ARG A 6 25.53 9.62 -60.75
C ARG A 6 26.26 9.66 -59.41
N LEU A 7 25.43 9.51 -58.35
CA LEU A 7 25.68 9.10 -56.96
C LEU A 7 25.82 10.26 -55.93
N PRO A 8 25.45 10.08 -54.63
CA PRO A 8 25.02 8.83 -53.96
C PRO A 8 23.71 8.94 -53.14
N ALA A 9 23.17 7.77 -52.78
CA ALA A 9 22.25 7.58 -51.66
C ALA A 9 22.92 7.95 -50.33
N LEU A 10 22.15 8.47 -49.35
CA LEU A 10 22.26 8.28 -47.89
C LEU A 10 21.57 9.45 -47.16
N ALA A 11 20.38 9.19 -46.61
CA ALA A 11 19.84 9.93 -45.46
C ALA A 11 18.85 9.03 -44.72
N ALA A 12 19.32 7.86 -44.30
CA ALA A 12 18.77 7.18 -43.13
C ALA A 12 19.44 7.80 -41.90
N GLY A 13 18.68 8.35 -40.97
CA GLY A 13 19.29 8.85 -39.74
C GLY A 13 18.40 9.73 -38.87
N ALA A 14 17.73 9.07 -37.93
CA ALA A 14 17.60 9.52 -36.54
C ALA A 14 16.95 10.90 -36.28
N LEU A 15 15.63 10.92 -36.14
CA LEU A 15 14.91 11.94 -35.36
C LEU A 15 13.70 11.34 -34.66
N CYS A 16 13.90 10.19 -34.02
CA CYS A 16 13.04 9.69 -32.96
C CYS A 16 13.94 9.39 -31.77
N LEU A 17 13.44 9.63 -30.55
CA LEU A 17 14.07 9.37 -29.25
C LEU A 17 14.77 10.55 -28.57
N PHE A 18 14.04 11.64 -28.37
CA PHE A 18 14.10 12.36 -27.09
C PHE A 18 12.71 12.90 -26.78
N LEU A 19 11.73 12.00 -26.62
CA LEU A 19 10.65 12.31 -25.69
C LEU A 19 11.28 12.22 -24.31
N PRO A 20 11.47 13.32 -23.56
CA PRO A 20 11.72 13.19 -22.15
C PRO A 20 10.51 12.43 -21.63
N LEU A 21 10.74 11.22 -21.13
CA LEU A 21 9.84 10.62 -20.16
C LEU A 21 9.81 11.65 -19.02
N LEU A 22 8.87 12.58 -19.08
CA LEU A 22 8.36 13.26 -17.92
C LEU A 22 7.88 12.10 -17.04
N ALA A 23 8.78 11.63 -16.18
CA ALA A 23 8.43 10.85 -15.01
C ALA A 23 7.54 11.78 -14.20
N GLY A 24 6.26 11.73 -14.56
CA GLY A 24 5.21 12.45 -13.87
C GLY A 24 5.08 11.71 -12.57
N ALA A 25 5.32 12.43 -11.47
CA ALA A 25 5.07 11.97 -10.12
C ALA A 25 3.79 11.12 -10.09
N THR A 26 3.95 9.82 -9.88
CA THR A 26 2.77 8.95 -9.76
C THR A 26 2.02 9.39 -8.50
N PRO A 27 0.69 9.60 -8.55
CA PRO A 27 -0.04 10.05 -7.35
C PRO A 27 0.03 8.99 -6.24
N PRO A 28 -0.07 9.39 -4.95
CA PRO A 28 -0.13 8.45 -3.84
C PRO A 28 -1.26 7.42 -4.05
N PRO A 29 -0.98 6.11 -3.99
CA PRO A 29 -1.99 5.09 -4.21
C PRO A 29 -2.71 4.74 -2.91
N ASP A 30 -3.34 5.74 -2.29
CA ASP A 30 -4.15 5.56 -1.09
C ASP A 30 -5.25 4.53 -1.33
N VAL A 31 -5.43 3.61 -0.38
CA VAL A 31 -6.49 2.60 -0.48
C VAL A 31 -7.06 2.29 0.89
N GLN A 32 -8.37 2.10 0.93
CA GLN A 32 -9.12 1.75 2.13
C GLN A 32 -10.11 0.64 1.81
N MET A 33 -10.29 -0.28 2.75
CA MET A 33 -11.32 -1.29 2.74
C MET A 33 -12.08 -1.23 4.06
N ARG A 34 -13.37 -0.90 3.98
CA ARG A 34 -14.28 -0.95 5.12
C ARG A 34 -15.36 -1.99 4.85
N LYS A 35 -15.44 -3.02 5.71
CA LYS A 35 -16.31 -4.18 5.48
C LYS A 35 -17.06 -4.57 6.75
N SER A 36 -18.35 -4.83 6.60
CA SER A 36 -19.18 -5.36 7.68
C SER A 36 -19.05 -6.87 7.76
N ILE A 37 -18.88 -7.39 8.98
CA ILE A 37 -18.63 -8.82 9.26
C ILE A 37 -19.51 -9.30 10.42
N CYS A 38 -19.48 -10.61 10.71
CA CYS A 38 -20.26 -11.26 11.77
C CYS A 38 -21.74 -10.88 11.73
N SER A 39 -22.38 -11.09 10.57
CA SER A 39 -23.79 -10.76 10.34
C SER A 39 -24.16 -9.29 10.59
N GLY A 40 -23.21 -8.38 10.39
CA GLY A 40 -23.43 -6.95 10.57
C GLY A 40 -23.02 -6.39 11.93
N ALA A 41 -22.53 -7.23 12.85
CA ALA A 41 -22.21 -6.85 14.22
C ALA A 41 -20.89 -6.04 14.36
N TYR A 42 -19.95 -6.22 13.44
CA TYR A 42 -18.67 -5.52 13.45
C TYR A 42 -18.32 -4.92 12.08
N LEU A 43 -17.46 -3.92 12.09
CA LEU A 43 -16.83 -3.32 10.92
C LEU A 43 -15.32 -3.49 11.04
N ILE A 44 -14.72 -4.06 10.01
CA ILE A 44 -13.27 -3.98 9.78
C ILE A 44 -13.02 -2.70 8.97
N ASP A 45 -12.01 -1.93 9.37
CA ASP A 45 -11.47 -0.82 8.59
C ASP A 45 -9.96 -1.03 8.39
N LEU A 46 -9.56 -1.36 7.16
CA LEU A 46 -8.17 -1.49 6.76
C LEU A 46 -7.80 -0.31 5.86
N LYS A 47 -6.68 0.34 6.14
CA LYS A 47 -6.28 1.56 5.44
C LYS A 47 -4.78 1.59 5.18
N LEU A 48 -4.41 1.96 3.95
CA LEU A 48 -3.06 2.24 3.54
C LEU A 48 -3.00 3.68 3.00
N ASP A 49 -2.37 4.56 3.76
CA ASP A 49 -2.19 5.97 3.40
C ASP A 49 -0.75 6.20 2.93
N PHE A 50 -0.60 6.51 1.65
CA PHE A 50 0.65 6.93 1.02
C PHE A 50 0.71 8.45 0.98
N THR A 51 1.86 9.02 1.31
CA THR A 51 2.02 10.48 1.32
C THR A 51 3.35 10.84 0.73
N ASP A 52 3.42 11.99 0.06
CA ASP A 52 4.65 12.52 -0.48
C ASP A 52 4.83 13.98 -0.07
N ALA A 53 5.84 14.24 0.75
CA ALA A 53 6.07 15.55 1.34
C ALA A 53 7.51 15.98 1.05
N GLY A 54 7.66 17.04 0.26
CA GLY A 54 8.97 17.53 -0.18
C GLY A 54 9.77 16.43 -0.88
N ILE A 55 10.90 16.06 -0.28
CA ILE A 55 11.84 15.03 -0.77
C ILE A 55 11.55 13.61 -0.26
N ASN A 56 10.54 13.44 0.60
CA ASN A 56 10.24 12.15 1.23
C ASN A 56 8.90 11.59 0.76
N ALA A 57 8.80 10.27 0.73
CA ALA A 57 7.55 9.56 0.59
C ALA A 57 7.39 8.57 1.75
N ASN A 58 6.15 8.38 2.19
CA ASN A 58 5.82 7.54 3.33
C ASN A 58 4.60 6.67 3.02
N VAL A 59 4.47 5.57 3.76
CA VAL A 59 3.26 4.76 3.84
C VAL A 59 2.90 4.54 5.31
N ARG A 60 1.61 4.62 5.60
CA ARG A 60 1.02 4.24 6.89
C ARG A 60 0.00 3.13 6.64
N ALA A 61 0.20 1.99 7.28
CA ALA A 61 -0.79 0.93 7.33
C ALA A 61 -1.56 1.01 8.65
N SER A 62 -2.87 0.82 8.59
CA SER A 62 -3.75 0.81 9.75
C SER A 62 -4.79 -0.30 9.62
N ALA A 63 -5.10 -0.97 10.73
CA ALA A 63 -6.13 -1.98 10.83
C ALA A 63 -6.96 -1.72 12.10
N ASP A 64 -8.27 -1.71 11.97
CA ASP A 64 -9.21 -1.44 13.05
C ASP A 64 -10.42 -2.39 13.00
N LEU A 65 -11.02 -2.61 14.17
CA LEU A 65 -12.20 -3.45 14.37
C LEU A 65 -13.18 -2.74 15.32
N GLU A 66 -14.29 -2.27 14.77
CA GLU A 66 -15.30 -1.49 15.48
C GLU A 66 -16.62 -2.29 15.63
N PRO A 67 -17.35 -2.16 16.76
CA PRO A 67 -18.72 -2.68 16.85
C PRO A 67 -19.67 -1.75 16.08
N THR A 68 -20.67 -2.31 15.40
CA THR A 68 -21.66 -1.51 14.65
C THR A 68 -22.83 -1.00 15.50
N GLY A 69 -22.97 -1.50 16.73
CA GLY A 69 -24.09 -1.16 17.62
C GLY A 69 -23.74 -1.28 19.10
N PHE A 70 -24.46 -0.53 19.92
CA PHE A 70 -24.23 -0.43 21.36
C PHE A 70 -25.30 -1.12 22.23
N SER A 71 -26.46 -1.52 21.69
CA SER A 71 -27.53 -2.10 22.51
C SER A 71 -28.46 -3.06 21.75
N PRO A 72 -28.58 -4.34 22.20
CA PRO A 72 -27.61 -5.01 23.07
C PRO A 72 -26.23 -5.06 22.39
N PRO A 73 -25.11 -4.96 23.15
CA PRO A 73 -23.79 -5.05 22.56
C PRO A 73 -23.59 -6.44 21.91
N PRO A 74 -22.95 -6.51 20.74
CA PRO A 74 -22.69 -7.78 20.09
C PRO A 74 -21.76 -8.64 20.96
N PRO A 75 -21.90 -9.99 20.93
CA PRO A 75 -21.04 -10.87 21.69
C PRO A 75 -19.58 -10.74 21.24
N LEU A 76 -18.63 -10.74 22.17
CA LEU A 76 -17.22 -10.45 21.87
C LEU A 76 -16.65 -11.37 20.77
N PRO A 77 -15.97 -10.82 19.75
CA PRO A 77 -15.28 -11.61 18.75
C PRO A 77 -13.87 -11.96 19.23
N SER A 78 -13.31 -13.04 18.69
CA SER A 78 -11.85 -13.23 18.74
C SER A 78 -11.21 -12.51 17.55
N TYR A 79 -10.04 -11.91 17.73
CA TYR A 79 -9.41 -11.16 16.65
C TYR A 79 -7.89 -11.21 16.66
N ALA A 80 -7.32 -11.01 15.47
CA ALA A 80 -5.92 -10.69 15.23
C ALA A 80 -5.84 -9.58 14.17
N LEU A 81 -5.24 -8.46 14.54
CA LEU A 81 -4.97 -7.34 13.63
C LEU A 81 -3.48 -7.29 13.38
N TYR A 82 -3.08 -7.16 12.12
CA TYR A 82 -1.68 -7.10 11.71
C TYR A 82 -1.47 -6.00 10.69
N VAL A 83 -0.38 -5.26 10.84
CA VAL A 83 0.06 -4.26 9.87
C VAL A 83 1.56 -4.42 9.62
N ASP A 84 1.97 -4.21 8.38
CA ASP A 84 3.35 -4.19 7.95
C ASP A 84 3.54 -3.09 6.91
N VAL A 85 4.64 -2.37 7.04
CA VAL A 85 5.03 -1.33 6.10
C VAL A 85 6.50 -1.50 5.76
N ALA A 86 6.84 -1.33 4.50
CA ALA A 86 8.20 -1.50 4.03
C ALA A 86 8.62 -0.40 3.05
N TYR A 87 9.91 -0.07 3.08
CA TYR A 87 10.57 0.89 2.20
C TYR A 87 11.87 0.32 1.65
N ARG A 88 12.19 0.63 0.39
CA ARG A 88 13.54 0.48 -0.16
C ARG A 88 13.85 1.59 -1.16
N ALA A 89 15.10 2.02 -1.20
CA ALA A 89 15.54 3.08 -2.12
C ALA A 89 15.64 2.61 -3.59
N ASN A 90 15.85 1.31 -3.80
CA ASN A 90 15.92 0.66 -5.11
C ASN A 90 15.80 -0.87 -4.96
N ALA A 91 15.63 -1.57 -6.07
CA ALA A 91 15.45 -3.02 -6.11
C ALA A 91 16.60 -3.84 -5.50
N THR A 92 17.81 -3.28 -5.40
CA THR A 92 18.99 -3.95 -4.81
C THR A 92 19.20 -3.63 -3.34
N ALA A 93 18.57 -2.58 -2.82
CA ALA A 93 18.63 -2.25 -1.40
C ALA A 93 17.78 -3.23 -0.58
N PRO A 94 18.22 -3.61 0.63
CA PRO A 94 17.37 -4.39 1.53
C PRO A 94 16.12 -3.60 1.89
N TRP A 95 15.02 -4.32 2.11
CA TRP A 95 13.82 -3.74 2.67
C TRP A 95 14.09 -3.28 4.10
N GLN A 96 13.62 -2.09 4.43
CA GLN A 96 13.43 -1.63 5.78
C GLN A 96 11.95 -1.82 6.09
N ASP A 97 11.63 -2.60 7.11
CA ASP A 97 10.25 -2.91 7.49
C ASP A 97 9.93 -2.50 8.92
N SER A 98 8.64 -2.27 9.18
CA SER A 98 8.12 -2.06 10.52
C SER A 98 6.72 -2.66 10.60
N TRP A 99 6.55 -3.60 11.52
CA TRP A 99 5.31 -4.34 11.65
C TRP A 99 4.78 -4.31 13.09
N GLN A 100 3.50 -4.60 13.25
CA GLN A 100 2.86 -4.83 14.55
C GLN A 100 1.67 -5.76 14.40
N GLN A 101 1.44 -6.54 15.46
CA GLN A 101 0.29 -7.41 15.59
C GLN A 101 -0.35 -7.20 16.96
N ILE A 102 -1.68 -7.26 17.03
CA ILE A 102 -2.43 -7.38 18.28
C ILE A 102 -3.36 -8.58 18.16
N THR A 103 -3.48 -9.37 19.23
CA THR A 103 -4.42 -10.48 19.34
C THR A 103 -5.25 -10.38 20.62
N ASP A 104 -6.47 -10.90 20.56
CA ASP A 104 -7.42 -10.97 21.69
C ASP A 104 -6.86 -11.77 22.90
N ALA A 105 -5.87 -12.62 22.69
CA ALA A 105 -5.45 -13.60 23.69
C ALA A 105 -4.72 -13.02 24.91
N THR A 106 -4.09 -11.84 24.84
CA THR A 106 -3.06 -11.49 25.87
C THR A 106 -2.83 -10.03 26.23
N GLU A 107 -3.28 -9.00 25.49
CA GLU A 107 -2.77 -7.63 25.75
C GLU A 107 -3.79 -6.49 25.94
N ASN A 108 -4.95 -6.47 25.27
CA ASN A 108 -5.79 -5.24 25.28
C ASN A 108 -7.31 -5.43 25.45
N GLY A 109 -7.80 -6.67 25.53
CA GLY A 109 -9.24 -6.93 25.60
C GLY A 109 -10.02 -6.31 24.42
N TYR A 110 -11.34 -6.27 24.52
CA TYR A 110 -12.21 -5.57 23.58
C TYR A 110 -12.71 -4.27 24.22
N PRO A 111 -12.83 -3.15 23.48
CA PRO A 111 -12.63 -2.98 22.04
C PRO A 111 -11.16 -3.11 21.60
N ALA A 112 -10.96 -3.63 20.39
CA ALA A 112 -9.64 -3.70 19.78
C ALA A 112 -9.05 -2.29 19.69
N GLN A 113 -7.81 -2.13 20.16
CA GLN A 113 -7.08 -0.90 19.87
C GLN A 113 -6.65 -0.93 18.39
N PRO A 114 -6.84 0.16 17.63
CA PRO A 114 -6.38 0.23 16.25
C PRO A 114 -4.87 -0.01 16.18
N VAL A 115 -4.44 -0.82 15.21
CA VAL A 115 -3.02 -1.08 14.98
C VAL A 115 -2.55 -0.22 13.84
N SER A 116 -1.45 0.53 14.02
CA SER A 116 -0.88 1.34 12.94
C SER A 116 0.64 1.33 12.95
N LYS A 117 1.22 1.26 11.75
CA LYS A 117 2.66 1.45 11.52
C LYS A 117 2.88 2.39 10.36
N PHE A 118 4.03 3.08 10.42
CA PHE A 118 4.45 3.99 9.37
C PHE A 118 5.92 3.78 9.06
N ILE A 119 6.28 3.99 7.81
CA ILE A 119 7.67 4.06 7.36
C ILE A 119 7.75 5.02 6.18
N GLY A 120 8.94 5.54 5.92
CA GLY A 120 9.19 6.38 4.76
C GLY A 120 10.67 6.58 4.52
N GLY A 121 10.96 7.21 3.39
CA GLY A 121 12.33 7.51 2.97
C GLY A 121 12.36 8.48 1.81
N TRP A 122 13.53 8.60 1.19
CA TRP A 122 13.76 9.55 0.10
C TRP A 122 13.02 9.13 -1.17
N LYS A 123 12.38 10.10 -1.83
CA LYS A 123 11.78 9.92 -3.15
C LYS A 123 12.84 9.62 -4.20
N GLY A 124 12.46 8.84 -5.20
CA GLY A 124 13.30 8.59 -6.36
C GLY A 124 12.62 7.62 -7.32
N PRO A 125 12.99 7.65 -8.61
CA PRO A 125 12.35 6.80 -9.63
C PRO A 125 12.54 5.29 -9.38
N THR A 126 13.49 4.93 -8.51
CA THR A 126 13.74 3.54 -8.11
C THR A 126 13.17 3.19 -6.74
N CYS A 127 12.70 4.16 -5.98
CA CYS A 127 12.15 3.94 -4.64
C CYS A 127 10.92 3.05 -4.71
N GLU A 128 10.66 2.30 -3.64
CA GLU A 128 9.43 1.55 -3.49
C GLU A 128 8.95 1.58 -2.03
N LEU A 129 7.66 1.85 -1.87
CA LEU A 129 6.94 1.70 -0.61
C LEU A 129 5.93 0.57 -0.72
N ARG A 130 5.70 -0.15 0.37
CA ARG A 130 4.67 -1.20 0.47
C ARG A 130 3.94 -1.07 1.80
N GLY A 131 2.62 -1.21 1.76
CA GLY A 131 1.79 -1.33 2.94
C GLY A 131 0.96 -2.61 2.89
N VAL A 132 0.78 -3.22 4.06
CA VAL A 132 -0.08 -4.38 4.27
C VAL A 132 -0.87 -4.15 5.56
N ALA A 133 -2.17 -4.36 5.51
CA ALA A 133 -3.06 -4.41 6.66
C ALA A 133 -3.90 -5.68 6.57
N ILE A 134 -4.03 -6.40 7.68
CA ILE A 134 -4.74 -7.68 7.77
C ILE A 134 -5.62 -7.66 9.02
N ALA A 135 -6.86 -8.12 8.86
CA ALA A 135 -7.75 -8.42 9.97
C ALA A 135 -8.22 -9.87 9.85
N ASN A 136 -8.08 -10.60 10.95
CA ASN A 136 -8.65 -11.93 11.10
C ASN A 136 -9.58 -11.92 12.32
N VAL A 137 -10.86 -12.20 12.11
CA VAL A 137 -11.90 -12.08 13.13
C VAL A 137 -12.71 -13.37 13.19
N GLY A 138 -12.66 -14.05 14.33
CA GLY A 138 -13.53 -15.17 14.65
C GLY A 138 -14.83 -14.65 15.26
N CYS A 139 -15.93 -14.80 14.52
CA CYS A 139 -17.25 -14.34 14.90
C CYS A 139 -17.89 -15.25 15.96
N PRO A 140 -18.77 -14.72 16.82
CA PRO A 140 -19.46 -15.52 17.85
C PRO A 140 -20.39 -16.61 17.30
N ASP A 141 -20.83 -16.48 16.05
CA ASP A 141 -21.63 -17.50 15.35
C ASP A 141 -20.80 -18.68 14.82
N GLY A 142 -19.48 -18.67 15.08
CA GLY A 142 -18.53 -19.69 14.65
C GLY A 142 -17.95 -19.45 13.25
N THR A 143 -18.37 -18.39 12.55
CA THR A 143 -17.79 -18.00 11.26
C THR A 143 -16.48 -17.23 11.44
N TRP A 144 -15.70 -17.12 10.37
CA TRP A 144 -14.45 -16.37 10.35
C TRP A 144 -14.46 -15.36 9.21
N ALA A 145 -14.01 -14.14 9.49
CA ALA A 145 -13.75 -13.11 8.50
C ALA A 145 -12.25 -12.88 8.40
N TYR A 146 -11.72 -13.01 7.18
CA TYR A 146 -10.31 -12.78 6.88
C TYR A 146 -10.21 -11.75 5.77
N GLU A 147 -9.62 -10.61 6.09
CA GLU A 147 -9.53 -9.48 5.18
C GLU A 147 -8.08 -9.01 5.11
N THR A 148 -7.59 -8.82 3.88
CA THR A 148 -6.23 -8.35 3.60
C THR A 148 -6.29 -7.20 2.63
N LEU A 149 -5.59 -6.12 2.96
CA LEU A 149 -5.35 -4.99 2.09
C LEU A 149 -3.86 -4.82 1.89
N GLN A 150 -3.41 -4.84 0.63
CA GLN A 150 -2.01 -4.64 0.28
C GLN A 150 -1.91 -3.68 -0.89
N GLN A 151 -0.94 -2.78 -0.84
CA GLN A 151 -0.61 -1.87 -1.93
C GLN A 151 0.88 -1.55 -1.94
N SER A 152 1.40 -1.29 -3.14
CA SER A 152 2.77 -0.81 -3.34
C SER A 152 2.77 0.49 -4.13
N TRP A 153 3.77 1.32 -3.90
CA TRP A 153 4.00 2.57 -4.63
C TRP A 153 5.43 2.59 -5.22
N PRO A 154 5.62 2.04 -6.42
CA PRO A 154 6.89 2.16 -7.13
C PRO A 154 7.11 3.61 -7.58
N GLY A 155 8.37 4.05 -7.54
CA GLY A 155 8.77 5.43 -7.86
C GLY A 155 8.50 6.44 -6.73
N CYS A 156 7.71 6.08 -5.70
CA CYS A 156 7.47 6.91 -4.52
C CYS A 156 7.09 8.37 -4.85
N GLY A 157 6.25 8.56 -5.86
CA GLY A 157 5.83 9.90 -6.31
C GLY A 157 6.81 10.60 -7.25
N VAL A 158 7.65 9.85 -7.97
CA VAL A 158 8.53 10.32 -9.05
C VAL A 158 8.20 9.62 -10.35
#